data_AF-A0A498JCD2-F1
#
_entry.id   AF-A0A498JCD2-F1
#
_cell.length_a   1.000
_cell.length_b   1.000
_cell.length_c   1.000
_cell.angle_alpha   90.00
_cell.angle_beta   90.00
_cell.angle_gamma   90.00
#
_symmetry.space_group_name_H-M   'P 1'
#
loop_
_entity.id
_entity.type
_entity.pdbx_description
1 polymer ?
#
loop_
_entity_poly.entity_id
_entity_poly.type
_entity_poly.pdbx_seq_one_letter_code
_entity_poly.pdbx_strand_id
1 'polypeptide(L)'
;MASILVVATNRTTTRGTNYRSPRGIPVDLLDRLRIVTTHPYTEDEIHKILDTRCQEVEMSEEARHLLTKIGVDASLRYAIHLITASAL
;
A
#
# COMPACT_ATOMS: atom_id res chain seq x y z
N MET A 1 -3.07 8.40 30.84
CA MET A 1 -2.23 8.03 29.66
C MET A 1 -2.85 8.66 28.43
N ALA A 2 -2.04 9.19 27.52
CA ALA A 2 -2.51 9.64 26.21
C ALA A 2 -2.29 8.52 25.18
N SER A 3 -3.23 8.36 24.24
CA SER A 3 -3.12 7.41 23.14
C SER A 3 -2.15 7.88 22.06
N ILE A 4 -1.53 6.94 21.35
CA ILE A 4 -0.69 7.22 20.19
C ILE A 4 -1.59 7.33 18.95
N LEU A 5 -1.46 8.44 18.21
CA LEU A 5 -2.15 8.65 16.94
C LEU A 5 -1.24 8.27 15.77
N VAL A 6 -1.68 7.33 14.93
CA VAL A 6 -1.03 6.99 13.66
C VAL A 6 -1.98 7.31 12.52
N VAL A 7 -1.51 8.11 11.56
CA VAL A 7 -2.29 8.57 10.39
C VAL A 7 -1.48 8.36 9.12
N ALA A 8 -2.15 8.03 8.03
CA ALA A 8 -1.55 7.84 6.70
C ALA A 8 -2.30 8.70 5.67
N THR A 9 -1.56 9.29 4.73
CA THR A 9 -2.12 10.15 3.68
C THR A 9 -1.34 10.00 2.39
N ASN A 10 -2.09 9.88 1.28
CA ASN A 10 -1.57 9.85 -0.09
C ASN A 10 -2.05 11.09 -0.88
N ARG A 11 -2.64 12.10 -0.22
CA ARG A 11 -3.27 13.27 -0.86
C ARG A 11 -2.62 14.57 -0.38
N THR A 12 -2.78 15.65 -1.15
CA THR A 12 -2.16 16.96 -0.88
C THR A 12 -3.18 18.11 -0.70
N THR A 13 -4.47 17.84 -0.86
CA THR A 13 -5.52 18.87 -0.78
C THR A 13 -6.18 18.93 0.60
N THR A 14 -6.16 20.10 1.24
CA THR A 14 -6.87 20.36 2.50
C THR A 14 -8.36 20.60 2.21
N ARG A 15 -9.26 19.84 2.83
CA ARG A 15 -10.71 20.06 2.69
C ARG A 15 -11.15 21.28 3.50
N GLY A 16 -12.04 22.10 2.94
CA GLY A 16 -12.62 23.27 3.63
C GLY A 16 -11.84 24.58 3.46
N THR A 17 -10.72 24.57 2.74
CA THR A 17 -9.88 25.75 2.51
C THR A 17 -9.34 25.74 1.08
N ASN A 18 -9.06 26.90 0.50
CA ASN A 18 -8.51 27.00 -0.86
C ASN A 18 -6.98 26.90 -0.93
N TYR A 19 -6.29 26.76 0.21
CA TYR A 19 -4.84 26.60 0.24
C TYR A 19 -4.43 25.12 0.12
N ARG A 20 -3.32 24.86 -0.57
CA ARG A 20 -2.69 23.53 -0.61
C ARG A 20 -1.70 23.42 0.53
N SER A 21 -1.71 22.28 1.21
CA SER A 21 -0.75 21.97 2.28
C SER A 21 0.04 20.70 1.93
N PRO A 22 1.28 20.56 2.41
CA PRO A 22 1.97 19.28 2.31
C PRO A 22 1.10 18.19 2.94
N ARG A 23 0.87 17.10 2.19
CA ARG A 23 0.12 15.93 2.68
C ARG A 23 -1.36 16.19 3.04
N GLY A 24 -1.92 17.35 2.68
CA GLY A 24 -3.31 17.71 2.98
C GLY A 24 -3.58 17.96 4.47
N ILE A 25 -2.51 18.18 5.25
CA ILE A 25 -2.55 18.38 6.70
C ILE A 25 -2.23 19.86 6.99
N PRO A 26 -3.03 20.55 7.82
CA PRO A 26 -2.71 21.90 8.31
C PRO A 26 -1.29 21.99 8.90
N VAL A 27 -0.59 23.09 8.63
CA VAL A 27 0.86 23.23 8.96
C VAL A 27 1.11 23.12 10.47
N ASP A 28 0.21 23.67 11.28
CA ASP A 28 0.21 23.59 12.74
C ASP A 28 0.18 22.14 13.27
N LEU A 29 -0.55 21.25 12.59
CA LEU A 29 -0.56 19.83 12.91
C LEU A 29 0.69 19.13 12.34
N LEU A 30 1.12 19.51 11.13
CA LEU A 30 2.28 18.90 10.46
C LEU A 30 3.57 19.05 11.29
N ASP A 31 3.78 20.22 11.89
CA ASP A 31 4.95 20.52 12.73
C ASP A 31 5.02 19.67 14.00
N ARG A 32 3.89 19.05 14.39
CA ARG A 32 3.78 18.20 15.58
C ARG A 32 3.88 16.70 15.26
N LEU A 33 4.01 16.33 13.99
CA LEU A 33 4.01 14.94 13.54
C LEU A 33 5.43 14.47 13.18
N ARG A 34 5.73 13.22 13.55
CA ARG A 34 6.89 12.51 13.01
C ARG A 34 6.52 11.86 11.67
N ILE A 35 7.09 12.36 10.59
CA ILE A 35 6.81 11.86 9.24
C ILE A 35 7.76 10.70 8.92
N VAL A 36 7.18 9.57 8.51
CA VAL A 36 7.89 8.43 7.92
C VAL A 36 7.39 8.25 6.49
N THR A 37 8.29 8.26 5.51
CA THR A 37 7.96 8.12 4.09
C THR A 37 8.10 6.69 3.64
N THR A 38 7.06 6.17 3.00
CA THR A 38 7.10 4.87 2.31
C THR A 38 7.41 5.07 0.84
N HIS A 39 8.00 4.05 0.22
CA HIS A 39 8.35 4.02 -1.18
C HIS A 39 7.60 2.86 -1.86
N PRO A 40 7.37 2.92 -3.18
CA PRO A 40 6.85 1.79 -3.92
C PRO A 40 7.76 0.56 -3.75
N TYR A 41 7.14 -0.61 -3.66
CA TYR A 41 7.89 -1.87 -3.59
C TYR A 41 8.60 -2.16 -4.91
N THR A 42 9.74 -2.83 -4.83
CA THR A 42 10.40 -3.42 -6.00
C THR A 42 9.67 -4.69 -6.46
N GLU A 43 9.94 -5.14 -7.67
CA GLU A 43 9.38 -6.40 -8.20
C GLU A 43 9.72 -7.60 -7.29
N ASP A 44 10.96 -7.69 -6.80
CA ASP A 44 11.40 -8.74 -5.88
C ASP A 44 10.65 -8.69 -4.54
N GLU A 45 10.34 -7.49 -4.04
CA GLU A 45 9.55 -7.31 -2.82
C GLU A 45 8.09 -7.70 -3.05
N ILE A 46 7.52 -7.34 -4.20
CA ILE A 46 6.16 -7.75 -4.60
C ILE A 46 6.08 -9.27 -4.67
N HIS A 47 7.06 -9.93 -5.31
CA HIS A 47 7.12 -11.39 -5.40
C HIS A 47 7.11 -12.04 -4.01
N LYS A 48 7.95 -11.57 -3.09
CA LYS A 48 8.01 -12.10 -1.70
C LYS A 48 6.70 -11.91 -0.94
N ILE A 49 6.05 -10.77 -1.11
CA ILE A 49 4.76 -10.49 -0.47
C ILE A 49 3.69 -11.45 -1.02
N LEU A 50 3.63 -11.63 -2.34
CA LEU A 50 2.69 -12.54 -2.98
C LEU A 50 2.97 -14.00 -2.59
N ASP A 51 4.23 -14.41 -2.52
CA ASP A 51 4.62 -15.77 -2.12
C ASP A 51 4.14 -16.10 -0.70
N THR A 52 4.23 -15.12 0.22
CA THR A 52 3.68 -15.25 1.59
C THR A 52 2.16 -15.40 1.57
N ARG A 53 1.45 -14.72 0.65
CA ARG A 53 -0.02 -14.78 0.55
C ARG A 53 -0.51 -16.04 -0.15
N CYS A 54 0.27 -16.59 -1.08
CA CYS A 54 -0.02 -17.84 -1.75
C CYS A 54 0.16 -19.06 -0.84
N GLN A 55 0.71 -18.96 0.37
CA GLN A 55 0.82 -20.11 1.27
C GLN A 55 -0.54 -20.72 1.66
N GLU A 56 -1.62 -19.94 1.55
CA GLU A 56 -2.98 -20.40 1.82
C GLU A 56 -3.63 -21.14 0.63
N VAL A 57 -3.01 -21.13 -0.57
CA VAL A 57 -3.57 -21.69 -1.81
C VAL A 57 -2.47 -22.36 -2.64
N GLU A 58 -2.65 -23.63 -3.01
CA GLU A 58 -1.68 -24.29 -3.91
C GLU A 58 -1.67 -23.63 -5.30
N MET A 59 -0.58 -22.91 -5.59
CA MET A 59 -0.33 -22.26 -6.88
C MET A 59 0.99 -22.72 -7.48
N SER A 60 1.00 -22.93 -8.80
CA SER A 60 2.21 -23.23 -9.55
C SER A 60 3.19 -22.04 -9.53
N GLU A 61 4.47 -22.34 -9.69
CA GLU A 61 5.54 -21.34 -9.69
C GLU A 61 5.39 -20.34 -10.86
N GLU A 62 5.02 -20.84 -12.04
CA GLU A 62 4.72 -20.01 -13.23
C GLU A 62 3.58 -19.01 -12.96
N ALA A 63 2.55 -19.44 -12.22
CA ALA A 63 1.43 -18.57 -11.86
C ALA A 63 1.87 -17.46 -10.90
N ARG A 64 2.82 -17.73 -9.98
CA ARG A 64 3.36 -16.70 -9.07
C ARG A 64 4.18 -15.65 -9.82
N HIS A 65 4.97 -16.06 -10.81
CA HIS A 65 5.68 -15.12 -11.67
C HIS A 65 4.72 -14.25 -12.48
N LEU A 66 3.68 -14.85 -13.08
CA LEU A 66 2.66 -14.08 -13.81
C LEU A 66 1.92 -13.11 -12.88
N LEU A 67 1.57 -13.55 -11.68
CA LEU A 67 0.88 -12.72 -10.68
C LEU A 67 1.74 -11.54 -10.21
N THR A 68 3.05 -11.76 -10.08
CA THR A 68 4.02 -10.70 -9.76
C THR A 68 4.01 -9.63 -10.85
N LYS A 69 4.04 -10.04 -12.12
CA LYS A 69 3.95 -9.11 -13.26
C LYS A 69 2.65 -8.30 -13.23
N ILE A 70 1.51 -8.95 -12.95
CA ILE A 70 0.22 -8.25 -12.76
C ILE A 70 0.28 -7.27 -11.59
N GLY A 71 0.96 -7.63 -10.50
CA GLY A 71 1.16 -6.78 -9.33
C GLY A 71 1.96 -5.52 -9.62
N VAL A 72 2.96 -5.61 -10.51
CA VAL A 72 3.76 -4.48 -11.01
C VAL A 72 2.95 -3.60 -11.96
N ASP A 73 2.26 -4.20 -12.93
CA ASP A 73 1.54 -3.46 -13.97
C ASP A 73 0.26 -2.77 -13.46
N ALA A 74 -0.40 -3.35 -12.44
CA ALA A 74 -1.66 -2.83 -11.90
C ALA A 74 -1.54 -2.36 -10.45
N SER A 75 -1.61 -3.29 -9.49
CA SER A 75 -1.34 -3.02 -8.07
C SER A 75 -1.23 -4.31 -7.27
N LEU A 76 -0.45 -4.27 -6.19
CA LEU A 76 -0.36 -5.37 -5.22
C LEU A 76 -1.73 -5.78 -4.65
N ARG A 77 -2.64 -4.81 -4.42
CA ARG A 77 -4.00 -5.10 -3.94
C ARG A 77 -4.79 -5.93 -4.94
N TYR A 78 -4.69 -5.59 -6.22
CA TYR A 78 -5.38 -6.31 -7.27
C TYR A 78 -4.86 -7.75 -7.38
N ALA A 79 -3.54 -7.94 -7.37
CA ALA A 79 -2.92 -9.26 -7.37
C ALA A 79 -3.39 -10.14 -6.18
N ILE A 80 -3.46 -9.57 -4.97
CA ILE A 80 -3.95 -10.31 -3.79
C ILE A 80 -5.43 -10.69 -3.94
N HIS A 81 -6.28 -9.80 -4.47
CA HIS A 81 -7.68 -10.13 -4.72
C HIS A 81 -7.86 -11.26 -5.74
N LEU A 82 -6.97 -11.39 -6.73
CA LEU A 82 -7.02 -12.52 -7.67
C LEU A 82 -6.77 -13.86 -6.97
N ILE A 83 -5.85 -13.90 -6.00
CA ILE A 83 -5.63 -15.10 -5.17
C ILE A 83 -6.92 -15.46 -4.44
N THR A 84 -7.56 -14.49 -3.76
CA THR A 84 -8.82 -14.73 -3.04
C THR A 84 -9.94 -15.19 -3.96
N ALA A 85 -10.05 -14.60 -5.16
CA ALA A 85 -11.06 -14.99 -6.15
C ALA A 85 -10.85 -16.42 -6.68
N SER A 86 -9.61 -16.91 -6.75
CA SER A 86 -9.30 -18.29 -7.15
C SER A 86 -9.55 -19.34 -6.06
N ALA A 87 -9.66 -18.92 -4.80
CA ALA A 87 -9.94 -19.78 -3.65
C ALA A 87 -11.44 -19.92 -3.33
N LEU A 88 -12.29 -19.20 -4.06
CA LEU A 88 -13.76 -19.30 -4.04
C LEU A 88 -14.25 -20.39 -5.00
#